data_AF-A0A9Y4U2C4-F1
#
_entry.id   AF-A0A9Y4U2C4-F1
#
_cell.length_a   1.000
_cell.length_b   1.000
_cell.length_c   1.000
_cell.angle_alpha   90.00
_cell.angle_beta   90.00
_cell.angle_gamma   90.00
#
_symmetry.space_group_name_H-M   'P 1'
#
loop_
_entity.id
_entity.type
_entity.pdbx_description
1 polymer ?
#
loop_
_entity_poly.entity_id
_entity_poly.type
_entity_poly.pdbx_seq_one_letter_code
_entity_poly.pdbx_strand_id
1 'polypeptide(L)'
;MENVESDPKTDKPKSEIKLISTTVFVDPYEEADAEIAAEREKELQKQEEEKQQANIALKKAKEDQAPKTFKEGVGKYINPTTIKRSAAEDDSGPSTSGVAAKKSKGKSSFGDFSSW
;
A
#
# COMPACT_ATOMS: atom_id res chain seq x y z
N MET A 1 -16.47 52.51 10.80
CA MET A 1 -15.83 51.93 9.60
C MET A 1 -16.35 52.55 8.31
N GLU A 2 -17.56 53.12 8.31
CA GLU A 2 -18.15 53.81 7.15
C GLU A 2 -17.69 55.27 6.96
N ASN A 3 -17.04 55.88 7.95
CA ASN A 3 -16.61 57.28 7.89
C ASN A 3 -15.46 57.56 6.90
N VAL A 4 -14.93 56.53 6.23
CA VAL A 4 -13.92 56.71 5.19
C VAL A 4 -14.64 57.14 3.91
N GLU A 5 -14.37 58.37 3.49
CA GLU A 5 -14.93 58.89 2.24
C GLU A 5 -14.56 58.00 1.06
N SER A 6 -15.55 57.64 0.24
CA SER A 6 -15.38 56.91 -1.00
C SER A 6 -15.29 57.86 -2.21
N ASP A 7 -14.68 57.38 -3.30
CA ASP A 7 -14.74 58.03 -4.61
C ASP A 7 -16.13 57.81 -5.24
N PRO A 8 -16.89 58.88 -5.58
CA PRO A 8 -18.27 58.77 -6.06
C PRO A 8 -18.43 58.07 -7.41
N LYS A 9 -17.35 57.82 -8.16
CA LYS A 9 -17.42 57.08 -9.45
C LYS A 9 -17.03 55.62 -9.32
N THR A 10 -16.16 55.28 -8.37
CA THR A 10 -15.57 53.94 -8.27
C THR A 10 -15.92 53.22 -6.97
N ASP A 11 -16.59 53.89 -6.04
CA ASP A 11 -16.94 53.44 -4.69
C ASP A 11 -15.74 52.93 -3.87
N LYS A 12 -14.52 53.27 -4.31
CA LYS A 12 -13.29 52.89 -3.63
C LYS A 12 -13.04 53.84 -2.46
N PRO A 13 -12.64 53.31 -1.29
CA PRO A 13 -12.29 54.17 -0.16
C PRO A 13 -11.04 55.01 -0.49
N LYS A 14 -11.05 56.29 -0.11
CA LYS A 14 -9.92 57.22 -0.35
C LYS A 14 -8.69 56.85 0.47
N SER A 15 -8.87 56.24 1.64
CA SER A 15 -7.79 55.66 2.44
C SER A 15 -7.83 54.14 2.38
N GLU A 16 -6.66 53.52 2.34
CA GLU A 16 -6.54 52.07 2.27
C GLU A 16 -7.03 51.40 3.57
N ILE A 17 -7.97 50.46 3.45
CA ILE A 17 -8.51 49.68 4.56
C ILE A 17 -8.03 48.23 4.39
N LYS A 18 -7.25 47.72 5.34
CA LYS A 18 -6.66 46.38 5.31
C LYS A 18 -7.11 45.54 6.51
N LEU A 19 -7.26 44.24 6.28
CA LEU A 19 -7.38 43.27 7.36
C LEU A 19 -5.99 43.03 7.96
N ILE A 20 -5.81 43.33 9.24
CA ILE A 20 -4.53 43.13 9.94
C ILE A 20 -4.42 41.69 10.45
N SER A 21 -5.50 41.19 11.03
CA SER A 21 -5.60 39.83 11.54
C SER A 21 -7.06 39.39 11.54
N THR A 22 -7.27 38.07 11.48
CA THR A 22 -8.59 37.45 11.59
C THR A 22 -8.54 36.40 12.68
N THR A 23 -9.43 36.50 13.65
CA THR A 23 -9.57 35.55 14.75
C THR A 23 -10.96 34.97 14.71
N VAL A 24 -11.05 33.64 14.62
CA VAL A 24 -12.30 32.90 14.75
C VAL A 24 -12.51 32.62 16.23
N PHE A 25 -13.54 33.21 16.82
CA PHE A 25 -13.81 33.08 18.26
C PHE A 25 -14.57 31.81 18.61
N VAL A 26 -15.42 31.35 17.69
CA VAL A 26 -16.17 30.11 17.80
C VAL A 26 -16.20 29.52 16.40
N ASP A 27 -15.50 28.42 16.21
CA ASP A 27 -15.53 27.69 14.95
C ASP A 27 -16.61 26.60 15.05
N PRO A 28 -17.69 26.69 14.24
CA PRO A 28 -18.77 25.71 14.27
C PRO A 28 -18.37 24.35 13.66
N TYR A 29 -17.18 24.20 13.08
CA TYR A 29 -16.73 23.00 12.38
C TYR A 29 -15.72 22.14 13.15
N GLU A 30 -15.32 22.53 14.37
CA GLU A 30 -14.31 21.78 15.15
C GLU A 30 -14.67 20.31 15.36
N GLU A 31 -15.95 20.00 15.60
CA GLU A 31 -16.43 18.62 15.79
C GLU A 31 -16.33 17.79 14.50
N ALA A 32 -16.70 18.38 13.36
CA ALA A 32 -16.65 17.71 12.07
C ALA A 32 -15.19 17.41 11.67
N ASP A 33 -14.29 18.36 11.87
CA ASP A 33 -12.88 18.18 11.58
C ASP A 33 -12.24 17.13 12.49
N ALA A 34 -12.63 17.07 13.76
CA ALA A 34 -12.17 16.05 14.70
C ALA A 34 -12.60 14.64 14.28
N GLU A 35 -13.82 14.47 13.81
CA GLU A 35 -14.32 13.16 13.34
C GLU A 35 -13.57 12.68 12.08
N ILE A 36 -13.38 13.58 11.11
CA ILE A 36 -12.63 13.29 9.88
C ILE A 36 -11.18 12.94 10.20
N ALA A 37 -10.54 13.66 11.13
CA ALA A 37 -9.18 13.38 11.56
C ALA A 37 -9.07 11.99 12.24
N ALA A 38 -10.03 11.66 13.10
CA ALA A 38 -10.05 10.37 13.79
C ALA A 38 -10.28 9.19 12.82
N GLU A 39 -11.16 9.34 11.83
CA GLU A 39 -11.36 8.32 10.79
C GLU A 39 -10.08 8.12 9.96
N ARG A 40 -9.44 9.23 9.57
CA ARG A 40 -8.19 9.20 8.81
C ARG A 40 -7.06 8.50 9.56
N GLU A 41 -6.93 8.76 10.86
CA GLU A 41 -5.91 8.10 11.69
C GLU A 41 -6.17 6.60 11.83
N LYS A 42 -7.42 6.20 12.06
CA LYS A 42 -7.81 4.77 12.13
C LYS A 42 -7.53 4.03 10.83
N GLU A 43 -7.82 4.65 9.69
CA GLU A 43 -7.54 4.05 8.39
C GLU A 43 -6.04 3.90 8.14
N LEU A 44 -5.22 4.88 8.55
CA LEU A 44 -3.77 4.77 8.45
C LEU A 44 -3.20 3.66 9.35
N GLN A 45 -3.69 3.55 10.59
CA GLN A 45 -3.28 2.48 11.51
C GLN A 45 -3.64 1.10 10.97
N LYS A 46 -4.88 0.93 10.48
CA LYS A 46 -5.32 -0.33 9.87
C LYS A 46 -4.47 -0.70 8.66
N GLN A 47 -4.16 0.25 7.79
CA GLN A 47 -3.28 0.01 6.65
C GLN A 47 -1.85 -0.38 7.07
N GLU A 48 -1.34 0.20 8.16
CA GLU A 48 -0.02 -0.16 8.68
C GLU A 48 -0.02 -1.55 9.31
N GLU A 49 -1.06 -1.91 10.07
CA GLU A 49 -1.24 -3.25 10.62
C GLU A 49 -1.39 -4.30 9.51
N GLU A 50 -2.18 -4.04 8.47
CA GLU A 50 -2.31 -4.92 7.31
C GLU A 50 -0.97 -5.10 6.59
N LYS A 51 -0.19 -4.01 6.41
CA LYS A 51 1.16 -4.08 5.84
C LYS A 51 2.10 -4.89 6.72
N GLN A 52 2.04 -4.74 8.04
CA GLN A 52 2.85 -5.50 8.98
C GLN A 52 2.49 -6.99 8.98
N GLN A 53 1.20 -7.32 9.03
CA GLN A 53 0.71 -8.70 8.95
C GLN A 53 1.09 -9.35 7.62
N ALA A 54 0.93 -8.64 6.50
CA ALA A 54 1.37 -9.12 5.18
C ALA A 54 2.90 -9.36 5.15
N ASN A 55 3.69 -8.48 5.76
CA ASN A 55 5.15 -8.64 5.84
C ASN A 55 5.55 -9.87 6.67
N ILE A 56 4.88 -10.10 7.81
CA ILE A 56 5.10 -11.28 8.67
C ILE A 56 4.70 -12.56 7.93
N ALA A 57 3.56 -12.57 7.22
CA ALA A 57 3.11 -13.70 6.43
C ALA A 57 4.09 -14.03 5.29
N LEU A 58 4.64 -13.02 4.61
CA LEU A 58 5.67 -13.20 3.59
C LEU A 58 6.97 -13.77 4.16
N LYS A 59 7.37 -13.35 5.37
CA LYS A 59 8.56 -13.89 6.05
C LYS A 59 8.36 -15.35 6.44
N LYS A 60 7.21 -15.73 7.01
CA LYS A 60 6.88 -17.12 7.34
C LYS A 60 6.80 -18.01 6.09
N ALA A 61 6.19 -17.52 5.01
CA ALA A 61 6.13 -18.25 3.75
C ALA A 61 7.52 -18.50 3.13
N LYS A 62 8.48 -17.57 3.31
CA LYS A 62 9.88 -17.77 2.90
C LYS A 62 10.61 -18.80 3.76
N GLU A 63 10.27 -18.90 5.03
CA GLU A 63 10.86 -19.86 5.96
C GLU A 63 10.32 -21.28 5.71
N ASP A 64 9.02 -21.43 5.45
CA ASP A 64 8.40 -22.71 5.09
C ASP A 64 8.82 -23.22 3.69
N GLN A 65 9.23 -22.32 2.79
CA GLN A 65 9.82 -22.68 1.50
C GLN A 65 11.33 -22.99 1.58
N ALA A 66 11.97 -22.84 2.75
CA ALA A 66 13.37 -23.20 2.88
C ALA A 66 13.53 -24.73 2.77
N PRO A 67 14.39 -25.22 1.84
CA PRO A 67 14.59 -26.65 1.67
C PRO A 67 15.20 -27.28 2.93
N LYS A 68 14.57 -28.35 3.43
CA LYS A 68 14.97 -29.05 4.66
C LYS A 68 16.38 -29.62 4.55
N THR A 69 17.29 -29.19 5.42
CA THR A 69 18.66 -29.72 5.49
C THR A 69 18.75 -30.88 6.49
N PHE A 70 19.30 -32.01 6.05
CA PHE A 70 19.46 -33.23 6.83
C PHE A 70 20.88 -33.45 7.36
N LYS A 71 21.90 -32.85 6.73
CA LYS A 71 23.32 -32.91 7.14
C LYS A 71 24.06 -31.62 6.75
N GLU A 72 25.20 -31.36 7.38
CA GLU A 72 26.11 -30.27 6.99
C GLU A 72 27.11 -30.77 5.93
N GLY A 73 27.37 -29.98 4.88
CA GLY A 73 28.29 -30.34 3.78
C GLY A 73 27.61 -30.80 2.48
N VAL A 74 28.35 -31.54 1.64
CA VAL A 74 27.87 -32.06 0.35
C VAL A 74 26.75 -33.09 0.60
N GLY A 75 25.61 -32.95 -0.09
CA GLY A 75 24.45 -33.83 0.09
C GLY A 75 23.46 -33.39 1.19
N LYS A 76 23.57 -32.15 1.69
CA LYS A 76 22.73 -31.62 2.79
C LYS A 76 21.21 -31.73 2.61
N TYR A 77 20.69 -31.84 1.39
CA TYR A 77 19.25 -31.94 1.12
C TYR A 77 18.77 -33.39 0.90
N ILE A 78 19.66 -34.38 1.00
CA ILE A 78 19.33 -35.80 0.81
C ILE A 78 18.83 -36.38 2.13
N ASN A 79 17.61 -36.92 2.13
CA ASN A 79 17.04 -37.57 3.31
C ASN A 79 17.64 -38.99 3.47
N PRO A 80 18.41 -39.28 4.53
CA PRO A 80 19.04 -40.59 4.72
C PRO A 80 18.03 -41.72 5.05
N THR A 81 16.79 -41.38 5.40
CA THR A 81 15.75 -42.35 5.78
C THR A 81 15.01 -42.93 4.58
N THR A 82 14.94 -42.21 3.46
CA THR A 82 14.29 -42.70 2.23
C THR A 82 15.17 -43.71 1.49
N ILE A 83 16.49 -43.57 1.58
CA ILE A 83 17.47 -44.49 0.96
C ILE A 83 17.39 -45.90 1.57
N LYS A 84 16.99 -46.04 2.85
CA LYS A 84 16.81 -47.37 3.48
C LYS A 84 15.59 -48.14 2.94
N ARG A 85 14.74 -47.51 2.11
CA ARG A 85 13.51 -48.13 1.58
C ARG A 85 13.52 -48.31 0.06
N SER A 86 14.50 -47.76 -0.68
CA SER A 86 14.51 -47.77 -2.15
C SER A 86 15.82 -48.31 -2.76
N ALA A 87 16.45 -49.30 -2.13
CA ALA A 87 17.58 -50.04 -2.73
C ALA A 87 17.11 -51.28 -3.51
N ALA A 88 15.91 -51.23 -4.09
CA ALA A 88 15.41 -52.20 -5.05
C ALA A 88 14.59 -51.42 -6.09
N GLU A 89 14.84 -51.68 -7.37
CA GLU A 89 14.20 -51.15 -8.59
C GLU A 89 14.81 -49.87 -9.19
N ASP A 90 15.68 -50.16 -10.15
CA ASP A 90 15.63 -49.73 -11.55
C ASP A 90 16.35 -48.47 -12.04
N ASP A 91 17.14 -48.78 -13.05
CA ASP A 91 17.92 -48.00 -14.01
C ASP A 91 16.98 -47.21 -14.97
N SER A 92 17.57 -46.41 -15.86
CA SER A 92 16.94 -45.78 -17.05
C SER A 92 16.42 -44.32 -16.94
N GLY A 93 17.24 -43.39 -17.44
CA GLY A 93 16.86 -42.56 -18.59
C GLY A 93 16.22 -41.17 -18.36
N PRO A 94 16.81 -40.07 -18.90
CA PRO A 94 16.25 -38.71 -18.82
C PRO A 94 15.27 -38.42 -19.97
N SER A 95 14.14 -37.74 -19.71
CA SER A 95 13.27 -37.26 -20.81
C SER A 95 12.64 -35.88 -20.57
N THR A 96 13.33 -34.87 -21.11
CA THR A 96 12.86 -33.76 -21.95
C THR A 96 11.44 -33.16 -21.76
N SER A 97 11.44 -31.86 -21.42
CA SER A 97 10.79 -30.69 -22.05
C SER A 97 9.26 -30.61 -22.30
N GLY A 98 8.70 -29.40 -22.12
CA GLY A 98 7.38 -29.05 -22.67
C GLY A 98 6.75 -27.76 -22.11
N VAL A 99 7.11 -26.61 -22.67
CA VAL A 99 6.49 -25.28 -22.44
C VAL A 99 5.09 -25.21 -23.08
N ALA A 100 4.11 -24.59 -22.42
CA ALA A 100 2.97 -23.98 -23.12
C ALA A 100 2.31 -22.83 -22.31
N ALA A 101 2.62 -21.60 -22.71
CA ALA A 101 2.01 -20.37 -22.22
C ALA A 101 0.54 -20.22 -22.69
N LYS A 102 -0.37 -19.89 -21.78
CA LYS A 102 -1.73 -19.42 -22.12
C LYS A 102 -1.86 -17.92 -21.86
N LYS A 103 -2.18 -17.18 -22.93
CA LYS A 103 -2.50 -15.74 -22.94
C LYS A 103 -3.79 -15.46 -22.17
N SER A 104 -3.87 -14.30 -21.53
CA SER A 104 -5.13 -13.54 -21.43
C SER A 104 -4.86 -12.06 -21.70
N LYS A 105 -5.62 -11.51 -22.65
CA LYS A 105 -5.53 -10.12 -23.08
C LYS A 105 -6.49 -9.30 -22.22
N GLY A 106 -6.02 -8.79 -21.09
CA GLY A 106 -6.75 -7.82 -20.29
C GLY A 106 -6.49 -6.41 -20.81
N LYS A 107 -7.36 -5.90 -21.68
CA LYS A 107 -7.47 -4.44 -21.91
C LYS A 107 -8.54 -3.93 -20.94
N SER A 108 -8.14 -3.61 -19.71
CA SER A 108 -8.94 -2.72 -18.86
C SER A 108 -8.27 -1.35 -18.88
N SER A 109 -8.64 -0.50 -19.83
CA SER A 109 -8.40 0.94 -19.67
C SER A 109 -9.50 1.48 -18.76
N PHE A 110 -9.18 1.59 -17.46
CA PHE A 110 -9.93 2.42 -16.54
C PHE A 110 -9.80 3.89 -17.03
N GLY A 111 -10.94 4.56 -17.17
CA GLY A 111 -11.10 5.80 -17.95
C GLY A 111 -10.27 6.99 -17.44
N ASP A 112 -9.94 7.86 -18.37
CA ASP A 112 -9.26 9.14 -18.17
C ASP A 112 -10.25 10.18 -17.63
N PHE A 113 -9.93 10.81 -16.49
CA PHE A 113 -10.77 11.81 -15.80
C PHE A 113 -10.33 13.25 -16.08
N SER A 114 -9.66 13.49 -17.21
CA SER A 114 -9.11 14.79 -17.60
C SER A 114 -10.13 15.93 -17.81
N SER A 115 -11.39 15.74 -17.45
CA SER A 115 -12.44 16.77 -17.50
C SER A 115 -13.43 16.71 -16.33
N TRP A 116 -13.01 16.23 -15.15
CA TRP A 116 -13.66 16.59 -13.89
C TRP A 116 -13.06 17.90 -13.39
#